data_AF-A0A6L8IBF1-F1
#
_entry.id   AF-A0A6L8IBF1-F1
#
_cell.length_a   1.000
_cell.length_b   1.000
_cell.length_c   1.000
_cell.angle_alpha   90.00
_cell.angle_beta   90.00
_cell.angle_gamma   90.00
#
_symmetry.space_group_name_H-M   'P 1'
#
loop_
_entity.id
_entity.type
_entity.pdbx_description
1 polymer ?
#
loop_
_entity_poly.entity_id
_entity_poly.type
_entity_poly.pdbx_seq_one_letter_code
_entity_poly.pdbx_strand_id
1 'polypeptide(L)'
;MLNFSNVEAPSDEKATDNLEMRVRPSDKERMSRAAELTGVRLTTFVRVSAAREAERVLREHQTTVLSKRGWLALVEALDNPPPPTMAARDAVRGYRSRISNAG
;
A
#
# COMPACT_ATOMS: atom_id res chain seq x y z
N MET A 1 -21.39 3.45 9.54
CA MET A 1 -22.00 3.02 8.25
C MET A 1 -20.93 3.16 7.19
N LEU A 2 -20.62 2.11 6.41
CA LEU A 2 -19.57 2.17 5.38
C LEU A 2 -20.08 3.06 4.24
N ASN A 3 -19.32 4.10 3.89
CA ASN A 3 -19.71 5.04 2.84
C ASN A 3 -19.25 4.53 1.48
N PHE A 4 -20.14 3.84 0.76
CA PHE A 4 -19.89 3.37 -0.62
C PHE A 4 -20.20 4.43 -1.68
N SER A 5 -20.75 5.56 -1.28
CA SER A 5 -21.09 6.69 -2.14
C SER A 5 -19.90 7.64 -2.38
N ASN A 6 -18.78 7.45 -1.67
CA ASN A 6 -17.65 8.37 -1.71
C ASN A 6 -16.28 7.67 -1.73
N VAL A 7 -16.17 6.52 -2.40
CA VAL A 7 -14.84 6.02 -2.83
C VAL A 7 -14.51 6.66 -4.18
N GLU A 8 -14.49 7.99 -4.16
CA GLU A 8 -13.96 8.85 -5.21
C GLU A 8 -13.10 9.88 -4.48
N ALA A 9 -11.80 9.61 -4.42
CA ALA A 9 -10.79 10.66 -4.50
C ALA A 9 -10.08 10.44 -5.84
N PRO A 10 -9.73 11.53 -6.55
CA PRO A 10 -9.74 11.57 -8.00
C PRO A 10 -8.48 10.90 -8.56
N SER A 11 -8.64 9.80 -9.27
CA SER A 11 -7.95 9.73 -10.55
C SER A 11 -8.97 10.19 -11.58
N ASP A 12 -8.64 11.21 -12.36
CA ASP A 12 -9.36 11.59 -13.59
C ASP A 12 -9.25 10.49 -14.68
N GLU A 13 -8.81 9.30 -14.26
CA GLU A 13 -8.45 8.17 -15.07
C GLU A 13 -9.72 7.37 -15.36
N LYS A 14 -10.09 7.34 -16.62
CA LYS A 14 -11.19 6.50 -17.10
C LYS A 14 -10.83 5.04 -16.86
N ALA A 15 -11.77 4.27 -16.33
CA ALA A 15 -11.62 2.82 -16.24
C ALA A 15 -11.57 2.22 -17.66
N THR A 16 -10.36 1.92 -18.15
CA THR A 16 -10.13 1.30 -19.46
C THR A 16 -9.90 -0.21 -19.37
N ASP A 17 -9.57 -0.72 -18.19
CA ASP A 17 -9.15 -2.10 -17.98
C ASP A 17 -10.24 -2.95 -17.33
N ASN A 18 -10.25 -4.25 -17.66
CA ASN A 18 -11.22 -5.22 -17.16
C ASN A 18 -10.61 -6.19 -16.14
N LEU A 19 -11.35 -6.47 -15.07
CA LEU A 19 -11.02 -7.51 -14.10
C LEU A 19 -12.00 -8.68 -14.26
N GLU A 20 -11.54 -9.77 -14.88
CA GLU A 20 -12.32 -11.01 -15.00
C GLU A 20 -12.06 -11.93 -13.80
N MET A 21 -13.14 -12.41 -13.17
CA MET A 21 -13.03 -13.31 -12.02
C MET A 21 -14.11 -14.38 -12.06
N ARG A 22 -13.69 -15.65 -11.95
CA ARG A 22 -14.59 -16.75 -11.65
C ARG A 22 -14.80 -16.83 -10.14
N VAL A 23 -16.05 -16.92 -9.71
CA VAL A 23 -16.44 -17.01 -8.29
C VAL A 23 -17.34 -18.21 -8.05
N ARG A 24 -17.30 -18.75 -6.83
CA ARG A 24 -18.25 -19.77 -6.40
C ARG A 24 -19.64 -19.16 -6.27
N PRO A 25 -20.73 -19.92 -6.53
CA PRO A 25 -22.09 -19.41 -6.38
C PRO A 25 -22.38 -18.85 -4.98
N SER A 26 -21.89 -19.53 -3.93
CA SER A 26 -22.07 -19.10 -2.54
C SER A 26 -21.35 -17.78 -2.21
N ASP A 27 -20.21 -17.51 -2.84
CA ASP A 27 -19.51 -16.24 -2.68
C ASP A 27 -20.27 -15.12 -3.39
N LYS A 28 -20.77 -15.38 -4.60
CA LYS A 28 -21.60 -14.44 -5.34
C LYS A 28 -22.85 -14.05 -4.55
N GLU A 29 -23.54 -15.01 -3.93
CA GLU A 29 -24.73 -14.77 -3.12
C GLU A 29 -24.43 -13.84 -1.93
N ARG A 30 -23.34 -14.10 -1.20
CA ARG A 30 -22.92 -13.27 -0.07
C ARG A 30 -22.57 -11.85 -0.51
N MET A 31 -21.83 -11.70 -1.62
CA MET A 31 -21.47 -10.40 -2.17
C MET A 31 -22.70 -9.62 -2.64
N SER A 32 -23.66 -10.29 -3.30
CA SER A 32 -24.93 -9.66 -3.72
C SER A 32 -25.71 -9.14 -2.52
N ARG A 33 -25.88 -9.97 -1.47
CA ARG A 33 -26.57 -9.56 -0.25
C ARG A 33 -25.88 -8.38 0.44
N ALA A 34 -24.55 -8.36 0.46
CA ALA A 34 -23.80 -7.23 1.00
C ALA A 34 -23.98 -5.96 0.16
N ALA A 35 -24.01 -6.08 -1.16
CA ALA A 35 -24.28 -4.97 -2.07
C ALA A 35 -25.70 -4.39 -1.89
N GLU A 36 -26.71 -5.25 -1.73
CA GLU A 36 -28.09 -4.86 -1.42
C GLU A 36 -28.20 -4.10 -0.09
N LEU A 37 -27.60 -4.65 0.98
CA LEU A 37 -27.59 -4.01 2.30
C LEU A 37 -26.88 -2.66 2.32
N THR A 38 -26.01 -2.41 1.34
CA THR A 38 -25.23 -1.18 1.20
C THR A 38 -25.79 -0.24 0.13
N GLY A 39 -26.87 -0.63 -0.54
CA GLY A 39 -27.57 0.19 -1.53
C GLY A 39 -26.79 0.41 -2.83
N VAL A 40 -25.85 -0.48 -3.17
CA VAL A 40 -25.02 -0.36 -4.38
C VAL A 40 -25.12 -1.60 -5.26
N ARG A 41 -24.71 -1.47 -6.52
CA ARG A 41 -24.61 -2.62 -7.44
C ARG A 41 -23.49 -3.56 -7.00
N LEU A 42 -23.66 -4.85 -7.26
CA LEU A 42 -22.64 -5.88 -6.97
C LEU A 42 -21.26 -5.52 -7.55
N THR A 43 -21.20 -5.04 -8.79
CA THR A 43 -19.93 -4.66 -9.45
C THR A 43 -19.24 -3.51 -8.71
N THR A 44 -20.00 -2.49 -8.30
CA THR A 44 -19.49 -1.38 -7.48
C THR A 44 -18.98 -1.88 -6.14
N PHE A 45 -19.76 -2.73 -5.45
CA PHE A 45 -19.38 -3.32 -4.17
C PHE A 45 -18.06 -4.08 -4.26
N VAL A 46 -17.91 -4.95 -5.27
CA VAL A 46 -16.70 -5.75 -5.48
C VAL A 46 -15.50 -4.87 -5.81
N ARG A 47 -15.65 -3.91 -6.74
CA ARG A 47 -14.58 -2.99 -7.13
C ARG A 47 -14.06 -2.20 -5.93
N VAL A 48 -14.96 -1.58 -5.17
CA VAL A 48 -14.61 -0.77 -4.00
C VAL A 48 -13.97 -1.64 -2.90
N SER A 49 -14.51 -2.83 -2.67
CA SER A 49 -13.97 -3.74 -1.65
C SER A 49 -12.55 -4.20 -2.00
N ALA A 50 -12.30 -4.53 -3.27
CA ALA A 50 -10.98 -4.92 -3.76
C ALA A 50 -9.97 -3.76 -3.68
N ALA A 51 -10.36 -2.55 -4.13
CA ALA A 51 -9.51 -1.37 -4.05
C ALA A 51 -9.10 -1.04 -2.60
N ARG A 52 -10.06 -1.05 -1.68
CA ARG A 52 -9.80 -0.80 -0.26
C ARG A 52 -8.84 -1.82 0.34
N GLU A 53 -9.00 -3.09 -0.01
CA GLU A 53 -8.14 -4.15 0.49
C GLU A 53 -6.73 -4.05 -0.08
N ALA A 54 -6.60 -3.71 -1.37
CA ALA A 54 -5.32 -3.44 -2.01
C ALA A 54 -4.59 -2.29 -1.29
N GLU A 55 -5.27 -1.17 -1.01
CA GLU A 55 -4.67 -0.08 -0.26
C GLU A 55 -4.26 -0.49 1.17
N ARG A 56 -5.07 -1.31 1.85
CA ARG A 56 -4.72 -1.82 3.18
C ARG A 56 -3.41 -2.61 3.13
N VAL A 57 -3.30 -3.55 2.19
CA VAL A 57 -2.10 -4.37 2.00
C VAL A 57 -0.89 -3.50 1.63
N LEU A 58 -1.05 -2.53 0.73
CA LEU A 58 0.03 -1.62 0.35
C LEU A 58 0.52 -0.80 1.55
N ARG A 59 -0.39 -0.21 2.34
CA ARG A 59 -0.03 0.54 3.55
C ARG A 59 0.72 -0.33 4.54
N GLU A 60 0.28 -1.58 4.74
CA GLU A 60 0.93 -2.51 5.67
C GLU A 60 2.37 -2.84 5.31
N HIS A 61 2.70 -2.87 4.01
CA HIS A 61 4.04 -3.24 3.55
C HIS A 61 4.94 -2.03 3.24
N GLN A 62 4.36 -0.85 3.01
CA GLN A 62 5.11 0.36 2.62
C GLN A 62 5.25 1.38 3.76
N THR A 63 4.48 1.25 4.83
CA THR A 63 4.53 2.19 5.96
C THR A 63 5.38 1.62 7.09
N THR A 64 6.43 2.34 7.47
CA THR A 64 7.18 2.05 8.71
C THR A 64 6.55 2.81 9.87
N VAL A 65 5.92 2.10 10.80
CA VAL A 65 5.39 2.71 12.03
C VAL A 65 6.52 2.81 13.05
N LEU A 66 6.90 4.03 13.42
CA LEU A 66 7.91 4.28 14.44
C LEU A 66 7.25 4.53 15.80
N SER A 67 7.89 4.04 16.87
CA SER A 67 7.56 4.49 18.23
C SER A 67 7.82 5.99 18.37
N LYS A 68 7.22 6.65 19.36
CA LYS A 68 7.49 8.08 19.64
C LYS A 68 8.99 8.37 19.74
N ARG A 69 9.76 7.49 20.39
CA ARG A 69 11.22 7.60 20.50
C ARG A 69 11.90 7.47 19.15
N GLY A 70 11.47 6.49 18.34
CA GLY A 70 12.00 6.29 16.99
C GLY A 70 11.71 7.48 16.06
N TRP A 71 10.52 8.06 16.16
CA TRP A 71 10.15 9.26 15.41
C TRP A 71 11.03 10.46 15.77
N LEU A 72 11.22 10.73 17.06
CA LEU A 72 12.09 11.83 17.51
C LEU A 72 13.54 11.62 17.07
N ALA A 73 14.05 10.38 17.17
CA ALA A 73 15.40 10.05 16.70
C ALA A 73 15.55 10.21 15.17
N LEU A 74 14.50 9.87 14.40
CA LEU A 74 14.49 10.07 12.95
C LEU A 74 14.49 11.55 12.60
N VAL A 75 13.60 12.35 13.19
CA VAL A 75 13.52 13.79 12.93
C VAL A 75 14.84 14.48 13.28
N GLU A 76 15.42 14.17 14.44
CA GLU A 76 16.74 14.69 14.83
C GLU A 76 17.82 14.31 13.81
N ALA A 77 17.83 13.08 13.31
CA ALA A 77 18.80 12.65 12.30
C ALA A 77 18.57 13.28 10.91
N LEU A 78 17.36 13.76 10.60
CA LEU A 78 17.07 14.49 9.37
C LEU A 78 17.50 15.97 9.49
N ASP A 79 17.20 16.62 10.61
CA ASP A 79 17.55 18.02 10.86
C ASP A 79 19.05 18.19 11.15
N ASN A 80 19.64 17.24 11.88
CA ASN A 80 21.05 17.20 12.25
C ASN A 80 21.68 15.86 11.83
N PRO A 81 22.01 15.67 10.54
CA PRO A 81 22.56 14.42 10.03
C PRO A 81 23.87 14.03 10.75
N PRO A 82 23.93 12.89 11.46
CA PRO A 82 25.15 12.48 12.14
C PRO A 82 26.21 12.07 11.12
N PRO A 83 27.52 12.22 11.44
CA PRO A 83 28.57 11.74 10.57
C PRO A 83 28.48 10.21 10.40
N PRO A 84 28.79 9.67 9.21
CA PRO A 84 28.69 8.24 8.95
C PRO A 84 29.68 7.47 9.83
N THR A 85 29.18 6.40 10.46
CA THR A 85 29.99 5.51 11.30
C THR A 85 31.07 4.80 10.49
N MET A 86 32.11 4.29 11.17
CA MET A 86 33.17 3.50 10.51
C MET A 86 32.57 2.30 9.78
N ALA A 87 31.66 1.56 10.41
CA ALA A 87 30.96 0.44 9.79
C ALA A 87 30.18 0.85 8.52
N ALA A 88 29.50 2.00 8.54
CA ALA A 88 28.80 2.51 7.35
C ALA A 88 29.79 2.84 6.22
N ARG A 89 30.93 3.47 6.53
CA ARG A 89 31.99 3.76 5.55
C ARG A 89 32.56 2.46 4.96
N ASP A 90 32.78 1.46 5.79
CA ASP A 90 33.36 0.17 5.40
C ASP A 90 32.39 -0.61 4.50
N ALA A 91 31.10 -0.60 4.82
CA ALA A 91 30.05 -1.19 3.99
C ALA A 91 29.98 -0.57 2.59
N VAL A 92 30.06 0.78 2.51
CA VAL A 92 30.10 1.49 1.22
C VAL A 92 31.36 1.13 0.43
N ARG A 93 32.54 1.06 1.07
CA ARG A 93 33.78 0.63 0.40
C ARG A 93 33.65 -0.78 -0.14
N GLY A 94 33.14 -1.72 0.65
CA GLY A 94 32.91 -3.11 0.24
C GLY A 94 31.92 -3.22 -0.93
N TYR A 95 30.83 -2.45 -0.91
CA TYR A 95 29.88 -2.40 -2.03
C TYR A 95 30.54 -1.90 -3.32
N ARG A 96 31.29 -0.79 -3.24
CA ARG A 96 32.01 -0.20 -4.39
C ARG A 96 33.00 -1.17 -5.03
N SER A 97 33.75 -1.93 -4.23
CA SER A 97 34.68 -2.93 -4.75
C SER A 97 33.98 -4.11 -5.43
N ARG A 98 32.77 -4.49 -5.00
CA ARG A 98 32.01 -5.58 -5.66
C ARG A 98 31.47 -5.15 -7.02
N ILE A 99 30.96 -3.94 -7.14
CA ILE A 99 30.44 -3.43 -8.41
C ILE A 99 31.55 -3.11 -9.42
N SER A 100 32.75 -2.71 -8.96
CA SER A 100 33.90 -2.46 -9.86
C SER A 100 34.55 -3.73 -10.38
N ASN A 101 34.47 -4.83 -9.64
CA ASN A 101 35.04 -6.12 -10.05
C ASN A 101 34.05 -6.99 -10.86
N ALA A 102 32.82 -6.50 -11.09
CA ALA A 102 31.76 -7.20 -11.80
C ALA A 102 31.55 -6.68 -13.25
N GLY A 103 32.46 -5.83 -13.74
CA GLY A 103 32.56 -5.41 -15.14
C GLY A 103 33.94 -5.75 -15.68
#